data_AF-A0A434AWF4-F1
#
_entry.id   AF-A0A434AWF4-F1
#
_cell.length_a   1.000
_cell.length_b   1.000
_cell.length_c   1.000
_cell.angle_alpha   90.00
_cell.angle_beta   90.00
_cell.angle_gamma   90.00
#
_symmetry.space_group_name_H-M   'P 1'
#
loop_
_entity.id
_entity.type
_entity.pdbx_description
1 polymer ?
#
loop_
_entity_poly.entity_id
_entity_poly.type
_entity_poly.pdbx_seq_one_letter_code
_entity_poly.pdbx_strand_id
1 'polypeptide(L)'
;MEKNLTNSNLTRQNILNNKYALQEVQHVVGLKGVLYEQEYRFTKKQVAEFFEITERTVDNYLEKYQKELTKNGYVVLKGKSLIDYKLVHSNIFGNETDFVTKTTVLGIFNFRSFLNLSMLLTNSDKAKELRSVILDIVIDTINKRTGGGTKYINQRDEDFLVNMLRGEDYRREFTDALRDFVDMGNFKYMVYTDKIYKSIFKENAAEYRKILKLEAKENVR
;
A
#
# COMPACT_ATOMS: atom_id res chain seq x y z
N MET A 1 3.38 9.99 -16.10
CA MET A 1 2.64 10.56 -14.96
C MET A 1 2.39 9.41 -14.00
N GLU A 2 3.22 9.28 -12.96
CA GLU A 2 3.19 8.18 -12.00
C GLU A 2 1.79 8.03 -11.40
N LYS A 3 1.11 6.91 -11.66
CA LYS A 3 -0.12 6.56 -10.95
C LYS A 3 0.26 6.15 -9.53
N ASN A 4 0.37 7.14 -8.64
CA ASN A 4 0.46 6.93 -7.20
C ASN A 4 -0.75 6.10 -6.76
N LEU A 5 -0.52 4.83 -6.41
CA LEU A 5 -1.53 3.86 -5.98
C LEU A 5 -2.32 4.32 -4.73
N THR A 6 -1.90 5.40 -4.07
CA THR A 6 -2.59 5.99 -2.92
C THR A 6 -3.47 7.20 -3.25
N ASN A 7 -3.58 7.62 -4.52
CA ASN A 7 -4.31 8.85 -4.87
C ASN A 7 -5.84 8.73 -4.73
N SER A 8 -6.40 7.55 -5.04
CA SER A 8 -7.84 7.32 -4.94
C SER A 8 -8.23 6.84 -3.54
N ASN A 9 -9.32 7.40 -3.00
CA ASN A 9 -9.93 6.93 -1.76
C ASN A 9 -10.24 5.42 -1.82
N LEU A 10 -10.76 4.94 -2.97
CA LEU A 10 -11.09 3.53 -3.16
C LEU A 10 -9.85 2.64 -2.99
N THR A 11 -8.72 3.02 -3.58
CA THR A 11 -7.48 2.23 -3.49
C THR A 11 -6.94 2.21 -2.06
N ARG A 12 -6.97 3.34 -1.35
CA ARG A 12 -6.62 3.39 0.08
C ARG A 12 -7.51 2.47 0.91
N GLN A 13 -8.82 2.48 0.66
CA GLN A 13 -9.75 1.58 1.36
C GLN A 13 -9.46 0.10 1.08
N ASN A 14 -9.13 -0.26 -0.16
CA ASN A 14 -8.79 -1.64 -0.51
C ASN A 14 -7.55 -2.11 0.24
N ILE A 15 -6.52 -1.27 0.34
CA ILE A 15 -5.32 -1.55 1.11
C ILE A 15 -5.67 -1.72 2.60
N LEU A 16 -6.40 -0.77 3.19
CA LEU A 16 -6.77 -0.78 4.61
C LEU A 16 -7.78 -1.88 4.98
N ASN A 17 -8.46 -2.49 4.01
CA ASN A 17 -9.36 -3.63 4.24
C ASN A 17 -8.62 -4.97 4.23
N ASN A 18 -7.37 -5.02 3.78
CA ASN A 18 -6.56 -6.24 3.80
C ASN A 18 -6.02 -6.49 5.23
N LYS A 19 -6.79 -7.21 6.03
CA LYS A 19 -6.46 -7.53 7.43
C LYS A 19 -5.09 -8.20 7.59
N TYR A 20 -4.70 -9.05 6.65
CA TYR A 20 -3.41 -9.76 6.69
C TYR A 20 -2.25 -8.80 6.49
N ALA A 21 -2.35 -7.92 5.49
CA ALA A 21 -1.33 -6.90 5.26
C ALA A 21 -1.22 -5.96 6.47
N LEU A 22 -2.34 -5.58 7.09
CA LEU A 22 -2.33 -4.73 8.28
C LEU A 22 -1.58 -5.36 9.46
N GLN A 23 -1.73 -6.66 9.68
CA GLN A 23 -1.02 -7.37 10.75
C GLN A 23 0.49 -7.33 10.51
N GLU A 24 0.93 -7.65 9.30
CA GLU A 24 2.35 -7.59 8.90
C GLU A 24 2.92 -6.17 9.05
N VAL A 25 2.18 -5.14 8.60
CA VAL A 25 2.59 -3.73 8.78
C VAL A 25 2.70 -3.39 10.27
N GLN A 26 1.80 -3.87 11.12
CA GLN A 26 1.85 -3.60 12.56
C GLN A 26 3.07 -4.22 13.25
N HIS A 27 3.55 -5.38 12.78
CA HIS A 27 4.78 -5.99 13.30
C HIS A 27 6.04 -5.19 12.94
N VAL A 28 6.05 -4.55 11.76
CA VAL A 28 7.18 -3.73 11.29
C VAL A 28 7.15 -2.32 11.91
N VAL A 29 5.95 -1.75 12.08
CA VAL A 29 5.76 -0.41 12.61
C VAL A 29 5.81 -0.45 14.14
N GLY A 30 6.98 -0.13 14.70
CA GLY A 30 7.24 -0.07 16.15
C GLY A 30 6.56 1.06 16.92
N LEU A 31 5.37 1.52 16.49
CA LEU A 31 4.63 2.59 17.15
C LEU A 31 3.98 2.08 18.43
N LYS A 32 4.39 2.63 19.58
CA LYS A 32 3.83 2.30 20.89
C LYS A 32 2.49 3.00 21.10
N GLY A 33 1.41 2.24 21.17
CA GLY A 33 0.06 2.74 21.42
C GLY A 33 -0.45 2.42 22.82
N VAL A 34 -1.55 3.07 23.20
CA VAL A 34 -2.33 2.73 24.41
C VAL A 34 -3.37 1.68 24.03
N LEU A 35 -3.42 0.56 24.74
CA LEU A 35 -4.51 -0.41 24.57
C LEU A 35 -5.77 0.13 25.24
N TYR A 36 -6.77 0.52 24.46
CA TYR A 36 -8.04 1.07 24.94
C TYR A 36 -9.19 0.51 24.10
N GLU A 37 -10.23 -0.02 24.78
CA GLU A 37 -11.35 -0.72 24.13
C GLU A 37 -10.89 -1.86 23.20
N GLN A 38 -9.91 -2.66 23.64
CA GLN A 38 -9.33 -3.80 22.90
C GLN A 38 -8.58 -3.43 21.60
N GLU A 39 -8.40 -2.15 21.31
CA GLU A 39 -7.61 -1.66 20.17
C GLU A 39 -6.45 -0.77 20.64
N TYR A 40 -5.33 -0.82 19.92
CA TYR A 40 -4.27 0.17 20.13
C TYR A 40 -4.72 1.53 19.58
N ARG A 41 -4.66 2.53 20.45
CA ARG A 41 -4.99 3.92 20.18
C ARG A 41 -3.78 4.82 20.29
N PHE A 42 -3.70 5.80 19.40
CA PHE A 42 -2.60 6.76 19.29
C PHE A 42 -3.15 8.18 19.40
N THR A 43 -2.47 9.01 20.19
CA THR A 43 -2.84 10.42 20.31
C THR A 43 -2.32 11.22 19.11
N LYS A 44 -2.92 12.39 18.85
CA LYS A 44 -2.42 13.32 17.83
C LYS A 44 -0.93 13.63 17.99
N LYS A 45 -0.47 13.83 19.23
CA LYS A 45 0.94 14.11 19.56
C LYS A 45 1.86 12.97 19.12
N GLN A 46 1.51 11.73 19.45
CA GLN A 46 2.28 10.54 19.03
C GLN A 46 2.33 10.40 17.50
N VAL A 47 1.21 10.66 16.82
CA VAL A 47 1.14 10.61 15.36
C VAL A 47 2.00 11.71 14.71
N ALA A 48 1.95 12.93 15.27
CA ALA A 48 2.76 14.05 14.79
C ALA A 48 4.26 13.77 14.96
N GLU A 49 4.66 13.24 16.11
CA GLU A 49 6.03 12.84 16.43
C GLU A 49 6.52 11.74 15.48
N PHE A 50 5.72 10.69 15.24
CA PHE A 50 6.10 9.60 14.34
C PHE A 50 6.34 10.08 12.90
N PHE A 51 5.51 10.99 12.40
CA PHE A 51 5.63 11.51 11.03
C PHE A 51 6.58 12.70 10.90
N GLU A 52 7.20 13.14 12.00
CA GLU A 52 8.07 14.32 12.06
C GLU A 52 7.37 15.58 11.49
N ILE A 53 6.09 15.76 11.85
CA ILE A 53 5.26 16.91 11.45
C ILE A 53 4.70 17.64 12.66
N THR A 54 4.19 18.85 12.45
CA THR A 54 3.52 19.59 13.51
C THR A 54 2.11 19.04 13.78
N GLU A 55 1.63 19.15 15.01
CA GLU A 55 0.23 18.83 15.35
C GLU A 55 -0.77 19.63 14.49
N ARG A 56 -0.42 20.87 14.13
CA ARG A 56 -1.22 21.71 13.22
C ARG A 56 -1.35 21.10 11.83
N THR A 57 -0.29 20.47 11.34
CA THR A 57 -0.36 19.72 10.07
C THR A 57 -1.37 18.59 10.19
N VAL A 58 -1.35 17.83 11.29
CA VAL A 58 -2.35 16.77 11.52
C VAL A 58 -3.76 17.35 11.56
N ASP A 59 -3.98 18.47 12.25
CA ASP A 59 -5.29 19.14 12.32
C ASP A 59 -5.80 19.54 10.92
N ASN A 60 -4.95 20.11 10.08
CA ASN A 60 -5.32 20.46 8.70
C ASN A 60 -5.80 19.24 7.88
N TYR A 61 -5.14 18.09 8.04
CA TYR A 61 -5.55 16.85 7.36
C TYR A 61 -6.81 16.26 7.98
N LEU A 62 -6.99 16.36 9.30
CA LEU A 62 -8.21 15.96 9.99
C LEU A 62 -9.43 16.76 9.51
N GLU A 63 -9.28 18.08 9.35
CA GLU A 63 -10.35 18.94 8.82
C GLU A 63 -10.67 18.60 7.36
N LYS A 64 -9.63 18.45 6.52
CA LYS A 64 -9.81 18.19 5.09
C LYS A 64 -10.36 16.79 4.78
N TYR A 65 -9.98 15.78 5.55
CA TYR A 65 -10.31 14.37 5.29
C TYR A 65 -11.14 13.72 6.42
N GLN A 66 -11.86 14.53 7.20
CA GLN A 66 -12.61 14.09 8.39
C GLN A 66 -13.47 12.85 8.13
N LYS A 67 -14.28 12.87 7.07
CA LYS A 67 -15.19 11.76 6.72
C LYS A 67 -14.45 10.44 6.50
N GLU A 68 -13.32 10.49 5.81
CA GLU A 68 -12.49 9.32 5.52
C GLU A 68 -11.80 8.82 6.80
N LEU A 69 -11.20 9.71 7.58
CA LEU A 69 -10.47 9.31 8.79
C LEU A 69 -11.40 8.77 9.87
N THR A 70 -12.57 9.38 10.09
CA THR A 70 -13.56 8.86 11.04
C THR A 70 -14.07 7.48 10.63
N LYS A 71 -14.36 7.26 9.33
CA LYS A 71 -14.77 5.94 8.82
C LYS A 71 -13.71 4.87 9.07
N ASN A 72 -12.43 5.25 9.09
CA ASN A 72 -11.31 4.35 9.32
C ASN A 72 -10.89 4.23 10.79
N GLY A 73 -11.61 4.85 11.73
CA GLY A 73 -11.37 4.68 13.17
C GLY A 73 -10.67 5.84 13.87
N TYR A 74 -10.68 7.04 13.29
CA TYR A 74 -10.41 8.27 14.05
C TYR A 74 -11.63 8.63 14.90
N VAL A 75 -11.42 8.88 16.20
CA VAL A 75 -12.48 9.18 17.15
C VAL A 75 -12.08 10.37 18.01
N VAL A 76 -13.05 11.22 18.35
CA VAL A 76 -12.86 12.34 19.28
C VAL A 76 -13.49 11.97 20.62
N LEU A 77 -12.66 11.81 21.64
CA LEU A 77 -13.06 11.52 23.01
C LEU A 77 -13.45 12.78 23.76
N LYS A 78 -14.55 12.70 24.52
CA LYS A 78 -15.10 13.74 25.39
C LYS A 78 -15.72 13.11 26.64
N GLY A 79 -15.86 13.90 27.71
CA GLY A 79 -16.56 13.47 28.92
C GLY A 79 -15.98 12.19 29.53
N LYS A 80 -16.84 11.19 29.80
CA LYS A 80 -16.45 9.95 30.49
C LYS A 80 -15.36 9.16 29.75
N SER A 81 -15.52 8.93 28.44
CA SER A 81 -14.54 8.16 27.65
C SER A 81 -13.16 8.82 27.62
N LEU A 82 -13.09 10.16 27.72
CA LEU A 82 -11.82 10.87 27.82
C LEU A 82 -11.16 10.63 29.19
N ILE A 83 -11.93 10.64 30.27
CA ILE A 83 -11.43 10.37 31.62
C ILE A 83 -10.88 8.94 31.69
N ASP A 84 -11.63 7.97 31.16
CA ASP A 84 -11.24 6.57 31.12
C ASP A 84 -9.94 6.38 30.32
N TYR A 85 -9.84 7.02 29.14
CA TYR A 85 -8.61 6.97 28.33
C TYR A 85 -7.41 7.61 29.04
N LYS A 86 -7.58 8.76 29.69
CA LYS A 86 -6.51 9.43 30.45
C LYS A 86 -5.95 8.52 31.54
N LEU A 87 -6.81 7.79 32.26
CA LEU A 87 -6.38 6.87 33.30
C LEU A 87 -5.51 5.74 32.73
N VAL A 88 -5.92 5.14 31.62
CA VAL A 88 -5.12 4.10 30.94
C VAL A 88 -3.81 4.67 30.40
N HIS A 89 -3.85 5.85 29.78
CA HIS A 89 -2.67 6.52 29.23
C HIS A 89 -1.65 6.84 30.32
N SER A 90 -2.08 7.39 31.45
CA SER A 90 -1.23 7.72 32.60
C SER A 90 -0.50 6.50 33.17
N ASN A 91 -1.14 5.32 33.17
CA ASN A 91 -0.51 4.09 33.64
C ASN A 91 0.64 3.61 32.73
N ILE A 92 0.62 3.96 31.44
CA ILE A 92 1.61 3.50 30.45
C ILE A 92 2.71 4.54 30.24
N PHE A 93 2.34 5.83 30.11
CA PHE A 93 3.26 6.90 29.72
C PHE A 93 3.57 7.90 30.85
N GLY A 94 2.99 7.70 32.04
CA GLY A 94 3.13 8.61 33.18
C GLY A 94 2.17 9.80 33.14
N ASN A 95 2.20 10.60 34.21
CA ASN A 95 1.32 11.75 34.37
C ASN A 95 1.93 13.00 33.71
N GLU A 96 1.56 13.29 32.47
CA GLU A 96 1.76 14.61 31.88
C GLU A 96 0.68 15.56 32.44
N THR A 97 1.04 16.40 33.42
CA THR A 97 0.10 17.21 34.23
C THR A 97 -0.88 18.03 33.38
N ASP A 98 -0.42 18.60 32.27
CA ASP A 98 -1.27 19.39 31.37
C ASP A 98 -2.26 18.52 30.59
N PHE A 99 -1.86 17.32 30.16
CA PHE A 99 -2.74 16.38 29.48
C PHE A 99 -3.85 15.87 30.42
N VAL A 100 -3.50 15.58 31.68
CA VAL A 100 -4.45 15.09 32.68
C VAL A 100 -5.45 16.19 33.07
N THR A 101 -5.01 17.43 33.25
CA THR A 101 -5.84 18.50 33.84
C THR A 101 -6.54 19.41 32.82
N LYS A 102 -5.90 19.76 31.70
CA LYS A 102 -6.41 20.81 30.78
C LYS A 102 -7.13 20.28 29.53
N THR A 103 -6.85 19.04 29.11
CA THR A 103 -7.47 18.49 27.89
C THR A 103 -8.94 18.11 28.13
N THR A 104 -9.88 18.81 27.49
CA THR A 104 -11.33 18.53 27.58
C THR A 104 -11.88 17.75 26.38
N VAL A 105 -11.11 17.72 25.28
CA VAL A 105 -11.42 17.01 24.04
C VAL A 105 -10.12 16.42 23.48
N LEU A 106 -10.13 15.16 23.05
CA LEU A 106 -8.94 14.48 22.52
C LEU A 106 -9.26 13.67 21.26
N GLY A 107 -8.53 13.93 20.18
CA GLY A 107 -8.55 13.07 18.99
C GLY A 107 -7.62 11.88 19.16
N ILE A 108 -8.14 10.66 18.92
CA ILE A 108 -7.38 9.42 18.93
C ILE A 108 -7.53 8.68 17.60
N PHE A 109 -6.45 8.03 17.18
CA PHE A 109 -6.38 7.18 16.00
C PHE A 109 -6.29 5.73 16.45
N ASN A 110 -6.93 4.80 15.75
CA ASN A 110 -6.50 3.40 15.78
C ASN A 110 -5.45 3.17 14.69
N PHE A 111 -4.92 1.96 14.62
CA PHE A 111 -3.88 1.64 13.63
C PHE A 111 -4.34 1.88 12.18
N ARG A 112 -5.60 1.57 11.87
CA ARG A 112 -6.16 1.77 10.53
C ARG A 112 -6.25 3.25 10.15
N SER A 113 -6.74 4.12 11.03
CA SER A 113 -6.80 5.56 10.75
C SER A 113 -5.43 6.22 10.74
N PHE A 114 -4.47 5.71 11.52
CA PHE A 114 -3.06 6.11 11.46
C PHE A 114 -2.44 5.81 10.07
N LEU A 115 -2.61 4.59 9.55
CA LEU A 115 -2.11 4.25 8.21
C LEU A 115 -2.87 5.02 7.11
N ASN A 116 -4.17 5.28 7.30
CA ASN A 116 -4.88 6.14 6.36
C ASN A 116 -4.28 7.55 6.33
N LEU A 117 -3.89 8.10 7.48
CA LEU A 117 -3.26 9.41 7.54
C LEU A 117 -1.90 9.40 6.81
N SER A 118 -1.08 8.36 6.99
CA SER A 118 0.19 8.23 6.26
C SER A 118 0.00 8.23 4.74
N MET A 119 -1.09 7.62 4.27
CA MET A 119 -1.44 7.60 2.85
C MET A 119 -1.87 8.96 2.30
N LEU A 120 -2.39 9.84 3.16
CA LEU A 120 -2.83 11.18 2.78
C LEU A 120 -1.69 12.21 2.86
N LEU A 121 -0.74 12.03 3.78
CA LEU A 121 0.39 12.93 3.99
C LEU A 121 1.34 12.92 2.78
N THR A 122 1.37 14.02 2.02
CA THR A 122 2.26 14.17 0.87
C THR A 122 3.66 14.67 1.23
N ASN A 123 3.77 15.45 2.32
CA ASN A 123 4.95 16.26 2.65
C ASN A 123 5.72 15.75 3.89
N SER A 124 5.58 14.47 4.24
CA SER A 124 6.37 13.84 5.31
C SER A 124 7.18 12.70 4.71
N ASP A 125 8.49 12.70 4.91
CA ASP A 125 9.36 11.64 4.41
C ASP A 125 9.10 10.32 5.15
N LYS A 126 8.80 10.37 6.46
CA LYS A 126 8.31 9.23 7.22
C LYS A 126 7.01 8.67 6.67
N ALA A 127 6.08 9.53 6.26
CA ALA A 127 4.84 9.08 5.63
C ALA A 127 5.07 8.46 4.24
N LYS A 128 6.05 8.96 3.47
CA LYS A 128 6.45 8.34 2.18
C LYS A 128 7.06 6.96 2.40
N GLU A 129 8.00 6.84 3.34
CA GLU A 129 8.65 5.57 3.70
C GLU A 129 7.59 4.54 4.14
N LEU A 130 6.71 4.93 5.07
CA LEU A 130 5.64 4.06 5.53
C LEU A 130 4.68 3.65 4.40
N ARG A 131 4.35 4.56 3.47
CA ARG A 131 3.54 4.21 2.29
C ARG A 131 4.21 3.15 1.42
N SER A 132 5.51 3.27 1.17
CA SER A 132 6.26 2.26 0.39
C SER A 132 6.23 0.91 1.09
N VAL A 133 6.53 0.87 2.39
CA VAL A 133 6.49 -0.37 3.19
C VAL A 133 5.11 -1.02 3.17
N ILE A 134 4.03 -0.24 3.30
CA ILE A 134 2.66 -0.78 3.21
C ILE A 134 2.41 -1.38 1.83
N LEU A 135 2.78 -0.69 0.76
CA LEU A 135 2.56 -1.18 -0.60
C LEU A 135 3.31 -2.48 -0.85
N ASP A 136 4.58 -2.55 -0.43
CA ASP A 136 5.40 -3.76 -0.54
C ASP A 136 4.77 -4.93 0.21
N ILE A 137 4.37 -4.72 1.47
CA ILE A 137 3.72 -5.75 2.29
C ILE A 137 2.39 -6.20 1.68
N VAL A 138 1.60 -5.27 1.13
CA VAL A 138 0.31 -5.61 0.51
C VAL A 138 0.53 -6.46 -0.74
N ILE A 139 1.50 -6.08 -1.58
CA ILE A 139 1.86 -6.85 -2.78
C ILE A 139 2.35 -8.24 -2.37
N ASP A 140 3.26 -8.33 -1.41
CA ASP A 140 3.77 -9.59 -0.87
C ASP A 140 2.67 -10.47 -0.29
N THR A 141 1.73 -9.87 0.44
CA THR A 141 0.61 -10.59 1.06
C THR A 141 -0.35 -11.14 0.01
N ILE A 142 -0.66 -10.35 -1.03
CA ILE A 142 -1.49 -10.81 -2.16
C ILE A 142 -0.77 -11.95 -2.88
N ASN A 143 0.52 -11.78 -3.19
CA ASN A 143 1.33 -12.78 -3.87
C ASN A 143 1.40 -14.10 -3.08
N LYS A 144 1.70 -14.06 -1.77
CA LYS A 144 1.68 -15.25 -0.90
C LYS A 144 0.31 -15.95 -0.90
N ARG A 145 -0.78 -15.19 -0.93
CA ARG A 145 -2.17 -15.72 -0.95
C ARG A 145 -2.55 -16.32 -2.29
N THR A 146 -2.03 -15.77 -3.39
CA THR A 146 -2.24 -16.27 -4.75
C THR A 146 -1.22 -17.33 -5.16
N GLY A 147 -0.39 -17.83 -4.23
CA GLY A 147 0.60 -18.87 -4.50
C GLY A 147 1.85 -18.42 -5.24
N GLY A 148 2.09 -17.12 -5.38
CA GLY A 148 3.26 -16.52 -6.03
C GLY A 148 4.33 -16.10 -5.02
N GLY A 149 5.52 -16.70 -5.08
CA GLY A 149 6.69 -16.20 -4.34
C GLY A 149 7.25 -14.95 -5.01
N THR A 150 7.56 -13.90 -4.24
CA THR A 150 7.99 -12.57 -4.74
C THR A 150 9.40 -12.51 -5.32
N LYS A 151 10.07 -13.66 -5.48
CA LYS A 151 11.47 -13.73 -5.92
C LYS A 151 11.64 -14.19 -7.38
N TYR A 152 10.62 -14.81 -7.98
CA TYR A 152 10.70 -15.37 -9.33
C TYR A 152 9.33 -15.29 -10.02
N ILE A 153 9.29 -15.12 -11.35
CA ILE A 153 8.15 -15.63 -12.15
C ILE A 153 7.91 -17.05 -11.63
N ASN A 154 6.68 -17.37 -11.21
CA ASN A 154 6.39 -18.50 -10.35
C ASN A 154 6.87 -19.84 -10.95
N GLN A 155 8.13 -20.23 -10.75
CA GLN A 155 8.73 -21.42 -11.36
C GLN A 155 8.19 -22.74 -10.77
N ARG A 156 7.43 -22.61 -9.67
CA ARG A 156 6.70 -23.68 -8.99
C ARG A 156 5.20 -23.68 -9.30
N ASP A 157 4.75 -22.78 -10.19
CA ASP A 157 3.40 -22.91 -10.75
C ASP A 157 3.34 -24.28 -11.43
N GLU A 158 2.28 -25.04 -11.18
CA GLU A 158 2.13 -26.41 -11.72
C GLU A 158 2.15 -26.37 -13.26
N ASP A 159 1.69 -25.25 -13.81
CA ASP A 159 1.71 -24.93 -15.23
C ASP A 159 2.98 -24.21 -15.70
N PHE A 160 3.97 -23.91 -14.86
CA PHE A 160 5.18 -23.15 -15.26
C PHE A 160 5.95 -23.87 -16.36
N LEU A 161 6.23 -25.16 -16.18
CA LEU A 161 6.93 -25.98 -17.17
C LEU A 161 6.14 -26.08 -18.47
N VAL A 162 4.81 -26.24 -18.37
CA VAL A 162 3.91 -26.32 -19.53
C VAL A 162 3.86 -24.99 -20.28
N ASN A 163 3.72 -23.87 -19.57
CA ASN A 163 3.66 -22.53 -20.14
C ASN A 163 5.02 -22.07 -20.69
N MET A 164 6.13 -22.49 -20.07
CA MET A 164 7.48 -22.24 -20.57
C MET A 164 7.74 -23.01 -21.87
N LEU A 165 7.39 -24.31 -21.91
CA LEU A 165 7.52 -25.13 -23.12
C LEU A 165 6.59 -24.65 -24.24
N ARG A 166 5.33 -24.33 -23.92
CA ARG A 166 4.36 -23.81 -24.91
C ARG A 166 4.61 -22.36 -25.31
N GLY A 167 5.33 -21.58 -24.50
CA GLY A 167 5.59 -20.16 -24.77
C GLY A 167 6.37 -19.93 -26.07
N GLU A 168 7.30 -20.82 -26.40
CA GLU A 168 8.01 -20.78 -27.69
C GLU A 168 7.10 -21.13 -28.86
N ASP A 169 6.22 -22.13 -28.68
CA ASP A 169 5.28 -22.55 -29.71
C ASP A 169 4.22 -21.47 -29.97
N TYR A 170 3.66 -20.84 -28.93
CA TYR A 170 2.72 -19.73 -29.09
C TYR A 170 3.36 -18.49 -29.71
N ARG A 171 4.63 -18.20 -29.42
CA ARG A 171 5.33 -17.09 -30.08
C ARG A 171 5.53 -17.38 -31.56
N ARG A 172 5.88 -18.62 -31.91
CA ARG A 172 6.06 -19.09 -33.29
C ARG A 172 4.74 -19.04 -34.05
N GLU A 173 3.66 -19.62 -33.51
CA GLU A 173 2.31 -19.58 -34.07
C GLU A 173 1.83 -18.13 -34.30
N PHE A 174 2.07 -17.24 -33.33
CA PHE A 174 1.74 -15.82 -33.48
C PHE A 174 2.51 -15.16 -34.63
N THR A 175 3.82 -15.41 -34.73
CA THR A 175 4.63 -14.85 -35.82
C THR A 175 4.29 -15.47 -37.18
N ASP A 176 3.98 -16.76 -37.24
CA ASP A 176 3.57 -17.46 -38.45
C ASP A 176 2.20 -16.96 -38.94
N ALA A 177 1.23 -16.81 -38.03
CA ALA A 177 -0.06 -16.24 -38.37
C ALA A 177 0.06 -14.79 -38.90
N LEU A 178 0.92 -13.97 -38.30
CA LEU A 178 1.19 -12.63 -38.82
C LEU A 178 1.92 -12.69 -40.17
N ARG A 179 2.85 -13.63 -40.36
CA ARG A 179 3.56 -13.84 -41.64
C ARG A 179 2.55 -14.11 -42.75
N ASP A 180 1.67 -15.07 -42.53
CA ASP A 180 0.83 -15.68 -43.56
C ASP A 180 -0.46 -14.88 -43.85
N PHE A 181 -0.98 -14.13 -42.87
CA PHE A 181 -2.30 -13.48 -42.99
C PHE A 181 -2.31 -11.94 -42.88
N VAL A 182 -1.16 -11.29 -42.66
CA VAL A 182 -1.10 -9.82 -42.52
C VAL A 182 -0.08 -9.20 -43.47
N ASP A 183 -0.56 -8.43 -44.44
CA ASP A 183 0.29 -7.72 -45.40
C ASP A 183 0.69 -6.32 -44.89
N MET A 184 1.79 -6.27 -44.15
CA MET A 184 2.36 -5.03 -43.54
C MET A 184 3.90 -5.08 -43.44
N GLY A 185 4.55 -5.98 -44.21
CA GLY A 185 5.99 -6.23 -44.10
C GLY A 185 6.43 -6.62 -42.68
N ASN A 186 7.70 -6.40 -42.33
CA ASN A 186 8.23 -6.74 -40.99
C ASN A 186 7.70 -5.83 -39.86
N PHE A 187 7.06 -4.71 -40.20
CA PHE A 187 6.52 -3.77 -39.21
C PHE A 187 5.34 -4.37 -38.40
N LYS A 188 4.62 -5.34 -38.99
CA LYS A 188 3.49 -6.03 -38.34
C LYS A 188 3.88 -6.66 -37.00
N TYR A 189 5.05 -7.25 -36.89
CA TYR A 189 5.48 -7.91 -35.65
C TYR A 189 5.60 -6.92 -34.48
N MET A 190 6.10 -5.71 -34.74
CA MET A 190 6.22 -4.66 -33.72
C MET A 190 4.84 -4.16 -33.26
N VAL A 191 3.96 -3.84 -34.22
CA VAL A 191 2.64 -3.27 -33.93
C VAL A 191 1.77 -4.27 -33.17
N TYR A 192 1.68 -5.51 -33.62
CA TYR A 192 0.79 -6.49 -33.02
C TYR A 192 1.34 -7.04 -31.70
N THR A 193 2.67 -7.14 -31.55
CA THR A 193 3.27 -7.42 -30.25
C THR A 193 2.92 -6.30 -29.24
N ASP A 194 3.01 -5.03 -29.64
CA ASP A 194 2.61 -3.91 -28.78
C ASP A 194 1.13 -3.94 -28.41
N LYS A 195 0.25 -4.32 -29.34
CA LYS A 195 -1.20 -4.49 -29.07
C LYS A 195 -1.47 -5.59 -28.04
N ILE A 196 -0.75 -6.71 -28.09
CA ILE A 196 -0.85 -7.77 -27.07
C ILE A 196 -0.45 -7.20 -25.70
N TYR A 197 0.68 -6.50 -25.60
CA TYR A 197 1.10 -5.88 -24.34
C TYR A 197 0.06 -4.85 -23.85
N LYS A 198 -0.50 -4.02 -24.74
CA LYS A 198 -1.54 -3.06 -24.37
C LYS A 198 -2.84 -3.74 -23.89
N SER A 199 -3.18 -4.88 -24.47
CA SER A 199 -4.38 -5.65 -24.12
C SER A 199 -4.24 -6.35 -22.77
N ILE A 200 -3.11 -7.03 -22.53
CA ILE A 200 -2.83 -7.73 -21.27
C ILE A 200 -2.65 -6.72 -20.12
N PHE A 201 -1.85 -5.67 -20.36
CA PHE A 201 -1.41 -4.76 -19.30
C PHE A 201 -2.18 -3.42 -19.28
N LYS A 202 -3.31 -3.34 -20.00
CA LYS A 202 -4.21 -2.18 -20.08
C LYS A 202 -3.47 -0.84 -20.09
N GLU A 203 -2.85 -0.56 -21.23
CA GLU A 203 -2.17 0.70 -21.61
C GLU A 203 -0.76 0.95 -21.05
N ASN A 204 -0.19 0.09 -20.20
CA ASN A 204 1.16 0.30 -19.64
C ASN A 204 2.30 -0.58 -20.24
N ALA A 205 2.25 -0.82 -21.55
CA ALA A 205 3.19 -1.69 -22.26
C ALA A 205 4.65 -1.18 -22.23
N ALA A 206 4.86 0.14 -22.22
CA ALA A 206 6.19 0.75 -22.29
C ALA A 206 6.99 0.61 -20.98
N GLU A 207 6.32 0.73 -19.83
CA GLU A 207 6.94 0.58 -18.51
C GLU A 207 7.24 -0.89 -18.22
N TYR A 208 6.35 -1.81 -18.63
CA TYR A 208 6.59 -3.25 -18.52
C TYR A 208 7.73 -3.74 -19.40
N ARG A 209 7.91 -3.22 -20.63
CA ARG A 209 9.13 -3.49 -21.42
C ARG A 209 10.40 -3.02 -20.74
N LYS A 210 10.33 -1.98 -19.90
CA LYS A 210 11.46 -1.44 -19.14
C LYS A 210 11.78 -2.32 -17.94
N ILE A 211 10.73 -2.84 -17.28
CA ILE A 211 10.83 -3.83 -16.19
C ILE A 211 11.35 -5.18 -16.72
N LEU A 212 10.84 -5.65 -17.86
CA LEU A 212 11.30 -6.89 -18.51
C LEU A 212 12.71 -6.77 -19.11
N LYS A 213 13.22 -5.55 -19.31
CA LYS A 213 14.61 -5.28 -19.72
C LYS A 213 15.61 -5.24 -18.55
N LEU A 214 15.23 -5.77 -17.37
CA LEU A 214 16.14 -5.89 -16.23
C LEU A 214 17.24 -6.96 -16.40
N GLU A 215 17.24 -7.75 -17.48
CA GLU A 215 18.33 -8.70 -17.77
C GLU A 215 18.81 -8.62 -19.22
N ALA A 216 19.07 -7.43 -19.74
CA ALA A 216 19.86 -7.34 -20.99
C ALA A 216 21.31 -7.89 -20.84
N LYS A 217 21.67 -8.47 -19.68
CA LYS A 217 23.00 -9.01 -19.37
C LYS A 217 23.04 -10.28 -18.50
N GLU A 218 21.96 -11.03 -18.34
CA GLU A 218 22.09 -12.40 -17.81
C GLU A 218 21.74 -13.42 -18.90
N ASN A 219 22.79 -13.81 -19.64
CA ASN A 219 22.84 -15.12 -20.27
C ASN A 219 22.87 -16.16 -19.15
N VAL A 220 21.69 -16.61 -18.72
CA VAL A 220 21.58 -17.92 -18.09
C VAL A 220 21.24 -18.89 -19.21
N ARG A 221 22.26 -19.68 -19.57
CA ARG A 221 22.25 -20.74 -20.58
C ARG A 221 20.93 -21.52 -20.65
#